data_AF-A0A2K1KMM1-F1
#
_entry.id   AF-A0A2K1KMM1-F1
#
_cell.length_a   1.000
_cell.length_b   1.000
_cell.length_c   1.000
_cell.angle_alpha   90.00
_cell.angle_beta   90.00
_cell.angle_gamma   90.00
#
_symmetry.space_group_name_H-M   'P 1'
#
loop_
_entity.id
_entity.type
_entity.pdbx_description
1 polymer ?
#
loop_
_entity_poly.entity_id
_entity_poly.type
_entity_poly.pdbx_seq_one_letter_code
_entity_poly.pdbx_strand_id
1 'polypeptide(L)'
;MEISTYFRIHAIETGQFERTLIVCNENAYMRYLEGCTAPSYDKSKLHAAVVELYCSSGAGIKYSTAQNWYAGDLEGKGGIYNFVTKQGLCDGARSKISWTQVETRSVITWKYPSIVLKGDNSIGKFYSVCLFLF
;
A
#
# COMPACT_ATOMS: atom_id res chain seq x y z
N MET A 1 -8.47 -9.37 16.04
CA MET A 1 -8.15 -10.21 14.86
C MET A 1 -7.56 -9.30 13.79
N GLU A 2 -6.67 -9.79 12.94
CA GLU A 2 -6.07 -9.01 11.84
C GLU A 2 -6.94 -9.14 10.58
N ILE A 3 -7.15 -8.04 9.85
CA ILE A 3 -7.84 -8.07 8.56
C ILE A 3 -6.77 -8.17 7.48
N SER A 4 -6.85 -9.16 6.61
CA SER A 4 -5.92 -9.31 5.49
C SER A 4 -6.66 -9.42 4.17
N THR A 5 -6.09 -8.79 3.15
CA THR A 5 -6.50 -8.96 1.76
C THR A 5 -5.28 -9.35 0.94
N TYR A 6 -5.52 -10.14 -0.09
CA TYR A 6 -4.47 -10.59 -0.98
C TYR A 6 -4.93 -10.40 -2.43
N PHE A 7 -4.28 -9.49 -3.14
CA PHE A 7 -4.55 -9.22 -4.54
C PHE A 7 -3.61 -10.03 -5.43
N ARG A 8 -4.18 -10.69 -6.43
CA ARG A 8 -3.43 -11.46 -7.41
C ARG A 8 -3.83 -11.06 -8.82
N ILE A 9 -2.87 -10.55 -9.59
CA ILE A 9 -3.09 -10.15 -10.99
C ILE A 9 -3.14 -11.41 -11.84
N HIS A 10 -4.34 -11.81 -12.27
CA HIS A 10 -4.53 -12.97 -13.17
C HIS A 10 -4.85 -12.59 -14.62
N ALA A 11 -5.37 -11.39 -14.87
CA ALA A 11 -5.80 -10.99 -16.21
C ALA A 11 -4.60 -10.72 -17.12
N ILE A 12 -4.65 -11.26 -18.35
CA ILE A 12 -3.53 -11.30 -19.30
C ILE A 12 -3.25 -9.92 -19.93
N GLU A 13 -4.27 -9.08 -20.12
CA GLU A 13 -4.17 -7.85 -20.93
C GLU A 13 -4.53 -6.52 -20.23
N THR A 14 -4.87 -6.52 -18.94
CA THR A 14 -5.40 -5.32 -18.27
C THR A 14 -4.53 -4.83 -17.11
N GLY A 15 -4.54 -3.51 -16.87
CA GLY A 15 -4.05 -2.92 -15.63
C GLY A 15 -4.95 -3.28 -14.44
N GLN A 16 -4.39 -3.25 -13.23
CA GLN A 16 -5.15 -3.40 -11.99
C GLN A 16 -5.37 -2.03 -11.37
N PHE A 17 -6.64 -1.70 -11.14
CA PHE A 17 -7.06 -0.48 -10.47
C PHE A 17 -7.85 -0.85 -9.22
N GLU A 18 -7.47 -0.30 -8.08
CA GLU A 18 -8.16 -0.56 -6.82
C GLU A 18 -8.15 0.64 -5.89
N ARG A 19 -9.19 0.72 -5.04
CA ARG A 19 -9.32 1.74 -4.01
C ARG A 19 -9.66 1.10 -2.67
N THR A 20 -8.83 1.35 -1.67
CA THR A 20 -9.04 0.92 -0.29
C THR A 20 -9.40 2.13 0.56
N LEU A 21 -10.58 2.12 1.17
CA LEU A 21 -10.98 3.10 2.18
C LEU A 21 -11.12 2.40 3.53
N ILE A 22 -10.37 2.87 4.52
CA ILE A 22 -10.41 2.37 5.89
C ILE A 22 -10.83 3.50 6.82
N VAL A 23 -11.86 3.26 7.62
CA VAL A 23 -12.36 4.17 8.65
C VAL A 23 -12.21 3.51 10.01
N CYS A 24 -11.42 4.11 10.89
CA CYS A 24 -11.21 3.64 12.27
C CYS A 24 -11.87 4.61 13.26
N ASN A 25 -12.95 4.16 13.89
CA ASN A 25 -13.77 4.98 14.78
C ASN A 25 -13.08 5.24 16.13
N GLU A 26 -13.69 6.08 16.96
CA GLU A 26 -13.11 6.54 18.23
C GLU A 26 -12.65 5.39 19.13
N ASN A 27 -11.44 5.52 19.68
CA ASN A 27 -10.79 4.52 20.55
C ASN A 27 -10.66 3.10 19.94
N ALA A 28 -10.94 2.94 18.65
CA ALA A 28 -10.81 1.66 17.96
C ALA A 28 -9.36 1.42 17.53
N TYR A 29 -9.02 0.15 17.32
CA TYR A 29 -7.69 -0.24 16.87
C TYR A 29 -7.78 -1.30 15.77
N MET A 30 -7.13 -1.05 14.64
CA MET A 30 -7.11 -1.94 13.49
C MET A 30 -5.68 -2.25 13.03
N ARG A 31 -5.48 -3.51 12.62
CA ARG A 31 -4.35 -3.92 11.77
C ARG A 31 -4.88 -4.45 10.44
N TYR A 32 -4.34 -3.94 9.35
CA TYR A 32 -4.63 -4.35 7.99
C TYR A 32 -3.35 -4.79 7.28
N LEU A 33 -3.40 -5.95 6.64
CA LEU A 33 -2.31 -6.49 5.84
C LEU A 33 -2.76 -6.65 4.38
N GLU A 34 -2.06 -5.99 3.48
CA GLU A 34 -2.23 -6.10 2.03
C GLU A 34 -1.08 -6.90 1.44
N GLY A 35 -1.39 -8.02 0.79
CA GLY A 35 -0.45 -8.77 -0.02
C GLY A 35 -0.73 -8.58 -1.51
N CYS A 36 0.30 -8.37 -2.33
CA CYS A 36 0.16 -8.36 -3.79
C CYS A 36 1.22 -9.22 -4.47
N THR A 37 0.79 -10.04 -5.45
CA THR A 37 1.71 -10.78 -6.33
C THR A 37 1.26 -10.75 -7.78
N ALA A 38 2.24 -10.71 -8.69
CA ALA A 38 2.02 -10.87 -10.12
C ALA A 38 2.84 -12.05 -10.68
N PRO A 39 2.22 -12.95 -11.48
CA PRO A 39 2.95 -13.88 -12.34
C PRO A 39 3.80 -13.14 -13.40
N SER A 40 4.79 -13.83 -13.96
CA SER A 40 5.57 -13.34 -15.11
C SER A 40 4.71 -13.32 -16.37
N TYR A 41 4.71 -12.19 -17.09
CA TYR A 41 4.04 -12.01 -18.37
C TYR A 41 4.90 -11.17 -19.31
N ASP A 42 4.76 -11.40 -20.62
CA ASP A 42 5.55 -10.74 -21.67
C ASP A 42 5.17 -9.26 -21.89
N LYS A 43 3.93 -8.88 -21.55
CA LYS A 43 3.46 -7.49 -21.61
C LYS A 43 3.58 -6.82 -20.24
N SER A 44 4.15 -5.61 -20.21
CA SER A 44 4.20 -4.81 -18.98
C SER A 44 2.79 -4.43 -18.53
N LYS A 45 2.58 -4.37 -17.21
CA LYS A 45 1.26 -4.06 -16.62
C LYS A 45 1.34 -2.88 -15.68
N LEU A 46 0.27 -2.10 -15.66
CA LEU A 46 0.08 -1.00 -14.71
C LEU A 46 -0.72 -1.48 -13.49
N HIS A 47 -0.16 -1.28 -12.30
CA HIS A 47 -0.88 -1.35 -11.04
C HIS A 47 -1.02 0.06 -10.50
N ALA A 48 -2.25 0.57 -10.48
CA ALA A 48 -2.59 1.91 -10.01
C ALA A 48 -3.61 1.84 -8.88
N ALA A 49 -3.16 2.07 -7.65
CA ALA A 49 -4.00 1.95 -6.47
C ALA A 49 -4.13 3.26 -5.69
N VAL A 50 -5.25 3.42 -4.98
CA VAL A 50 -5.51 4.52 -4.06
C VAL A 50 -5.85 3.94 -2.69
N VAL A 51 -5.16 4.41 -1.65
CA VAL A 51 -5.45 4.02 -0.26
C VAL A 51 -5.73 5.26 0.57
N GLU A 52 -6.88 5.26 1.24
CA GLU A 52 -7.32 6.31 2.14
C GLU A 52 -7.59 5.73 3.52
N LEU A 53 -6.95 6.32 4.55
CA LEU A 53 -7.20 5.97 5.94
C LEU A 53 -7.79 7.17 6.68
N TYR A 54 -8.87 6.96 7.42
CA TYR A 54 -9.42 7.93 8.37
C TYR A 54 -9.29 7.38 9.80
N CYS A 55 -8.65 8.13 10.68
CA CYS A 55 -8.37 7.73 12.07
C CYS A 55 -8.95 8.75 13.07
N SER A 56 -9.99 8.34 13.80
CA SER A 56 -10.70 9.17 14.78
C SER A 56 -9.92 9.34 16.10
N SER A 57 -10.47 10.09 17.05
CA SER A 57 -9.85 10.38 18.34
C SER A 57 -9.52 9.10 19.12
N GLY A 58 -8.30 9.03 19.65
CA GLY A 58 -7.78 7.86 20.36
C GLY A 58 -7.61 6.59 19.51
N ALA A 59 -7.94 6.63 18.22
CA ALA A 59 -7.93 5.46 17.36
C ALA A 59 -6.52 5.12 16.84
N GLY A 60 -6.33 3.89 16.38
CA GLY A 60 -5.07 3.40 15.85
C GLY A 60 -5.23 2.54 14.61
N ILE A 61 -4.48 2.86 13.54
CA ILE A 61 -4.40 2.05 12.33
C ILE A 61 -2.94 1.62 12.12
N LYS A 62 -2.73 0.32 11.93
CA LYS A 62 -1.49 -0.20 11.33
C LYS A 62 -1.82 -0.80 9.97
N TYR A 63 -1.20 -0.25 8.94
CA TYR A 63 -1.33 -0.70 7.56
C TYR A 63 0.00 -1.29 7.11
N SER A 64 -0.01 -2.57 6.77
CA SER A 64 1.16 -3.32 6.34
C SER A 64 0.98 -3.74 4.90
N THR A 65 2.02 -3.61 4.08
CA THR A 65 2.03 -4.12 2.71
C THR A 65 3.22 -5.01 2.44
N ALA A 66 2.97 -6.16 1.81
CA ALA A 66 4.00 -7.04 1.27
C ALA A 66 3.72 -7.25 -0.22
N GLN A 67 4.52 -6.62 -1.08
CA GLN A 67 4.34 -6.67 -2.52
C GLN A 67 5.57 -7.30 -3.20
N ASN A 68 5.35 -8.38 -3.93
CA ASN A 68 6.38 -9.05 -4.71
C ASN A 68 5.96 -9.11 -6.19
N TRP A 69 6.62 -8.29 -7.00
CA TRP A 69 6.31 -8.11 -8.40
C TRP A 69 7.27 -8.87 -9.32
N TYR A 70 6.99 -8.82 -10.62
CA TYR A 70 7.90 -9.25 -11.68
C TYR A 70 8.52 -8.02 -12.32
N ALA A 71 9.85 -8.02 -12.48
CA ALA A 71 10.62 -6.87 -12.98
C ALA A 71 10.76 -6.85 -14.51
N GLY A 72 10.20 -7.85 -15.21
CA GLY A 72 10.46 -8.06 -16.63
C GLY A 72 11.70 -8.92 -16.87
N ASP A 73 12.05 -9.07 -18.15
CA ASP A 73 13.28 -9.72 -18.60
C ASP A 73 14.41 -8.71 -18.88
N LEU A 74 15.59 -9.23 -19.22
CA LEU A 74 16.79 -8.43 -19.54
C LEU A 74 16.65 -7.59 -20.82
N GLU A 75 15.69 -7.91 -21.69
CA GLU A 75 15.37 -7.14 -22.90
C GLU A 75 14.33 -6.04 -22.62
N GLY A 76 13.87 -5.92 -21.37
CA GLY A 76 12.87 -4.94 -20.96
C GLY A 76 11.42 -5.33 -21.29
N LYS A 77 11.16 -6.61 -21.63
CA LYS A 77 9.79 -7.08 -21.84
C LYS A 77 9.14 -7.45 -20.51
N GLY A 78 7.86 -7.12 -20.40
CA GLY A 78 7.08 -7.47 -19.22
C GLY A 78 7.31 -6.55 -18.03
N GLY A 79 6.91 -7.04 -16.86
CA GLY A 79 7.10 -6.38 -15.58
C GLY A 79 6.01 -5.39 -15.17
N ILE A 80 6.11 -4.89 -13.93
CA ILE A 80 5.07 -4.10 -13.28
C ILE A 80 5.50 -2.64 -13.07
N TYR A 81 4.64 -1.72 -13.51
CA TYR A 81 4.65 -0.31 -13.11
C TYR A 81 3.71 -0.14 -11.91
N ASN A 82 4.27 0.20 -10.74
CA ASN A 82 3.57 0.26 -9.48
C ASN A 82 3.37 1.72 -9.04
N PHE A 83 2.24 2.32 -9.41
CA PHE A 83 1.92 3.74 -9.19
C PHE A 83 0.79 3.88 -8.19
N VAL A 84 1.12 4.14 -6.92
CA VAL A 84 0.11 4.09 -5.85
C VAL A 84 0.15 5.35 -5.01
N THR A 85 -1.03 5.89 -4.78
CA THR A 85 -1.23 7.02 -3.87
C THR A 85 -1.82 6.52 -2.56
N LYS A 86 -1.10 6.72 -1.44
CA LYS A 86 -1.58 6.35 -0.11
C LYS A 86 -1.57 7.57 0.80
N GLN A 87 -2.70 7.84 1.44
CA GLN A 87 -2.82 8.96 2.38
C GLN A 87 -3.64 8.53 3.60
N GLY A 88 -3.08 8.78 4.77
CA GLY A 88 -3.79 8.66 6.04
C GLY A 88 -4.12 10.02 6.63
N LEU A 89 -5.29 10.15 7.24
CA LEU A 89 -5.70 11.31 8.01
C LEU A 89 -5.85 10.91 9.48
N CYS A 90 -4.95 11.42 10.31
CA CYS A 90 -5.09 11.44 11.75
C CYS A 90 -6.00 12.62 12.12
N ASP A 91 -7.32 12.42 12.07
CA ASP A 91 -8.31 13.48 12.21
C ASP A 91 -8.52 13.89 13.68
N GLY A 92 -8.65 12.89 14.57
CA GLY A 92 -8.94 13.13 15.98
C GLY A 92 -7.72 13.19 16.90
N ALA A 93 -7.91 13.72 18.12
CA ALA A 93 -6.83 13.85 19.09
C ALA A 93 -6.27 12.48 19.49
N ARG A 94 -4.95 12.38 19.67
CA ARG A 94 -4.21 11.14 20.00
C ARG A 94 -4.37 10.00 19.00
N SER A 95 -4.87 10.27 17.78
CA SER A 95 -4.97 9.29 16.69
C SER A 95 -3.59 8.87 16.21
N LYS A 96 -3.46 7.60 15.79
CA LYS A 96 -2.17 7.03 15.36
C LYS A 96 -2.33 6.26 14.05
N ILE A 97 -1.48 6.56 13.08
CA ILE A 97 -1.38 5.80 11.82
C ILE A 97 0.07 5.32 11.67
N SER A 98 0.22 4.04 11.31
CA SER A 98 1.51 3.44 10.98
C SER A 98 1.43 2.75 9.64
N TRP A 99 2.31 3.13 8.73
CA TRP A 99 2.56 2.44 7.48
C TRP A 99 3.80 1.54 7.63
N THR A 100 3.70 0.30 7.18
CA THR A 100 4.84 -0.62 7.07
C THR A 100 4.81 -1.24 5.69
N GLN A 101 5.91 -1.17 4.94
CA GLN A 101 5.96 -1.74 3.59
C GLN A 101 7.23 -2.54 3.33
N VAL A 102 7.04 -3.64 2.60
CA VAL A 102 8.10 -4.44 1.96
C VAL A 102 7.74 -4.58 0.49
N GLU A 103 8.66 -4.15 -0.39
CA GLU A 103 8.41 -4.06 -1.82
C GLU A 103 9.59 -4.57 -2.62
N THR A 104 9.33 -5.47 -3.57
CA THR A 104 10.38 -6.08 -4.38
C THR A 104 9.99 -6.19 -5.86
N ARG A 105 10.99 -6.04 -6.74
CA ARG A 105 10.94 -6.52 -8.15
C ARG A 105 9.87 -5.88 -9.05
N SER A 106 9.57 -4.58 -8.89
CA SER A 106 8.84 -3.81 -9.93
C SER A 106 9.82 -3.26 -10.98
N VAL A 107 9.35 -2.97 -12.19
CA VAL A 107 10.14 -2.20 -13.19
C VAL A 107 10.32 -0.77 -12.68
N ILE A 108 9.22 -0.14 -12.28
CA ILE A 108 9.20 1.17 -11.64
C ILE A 108 8.22 1.13 -10.48
N THR A 109 8.64 1.68 -9.34
CA THR A 109 7.77 1.96 -8.22
C THR A 109 7.70 3.46 -8.01
N TRP A 110 6.49 4.02 -8.03
CA TRP A 110 6.25 5.44 -7.75
C TRP A 110 5.19 5.60 -6.68
N LYS A 111 5.63 5.78 -5.44
CA LYS A 111 4.75 5.81 -4.26
C LYS A 111 5.29 6.75 -3.19
N TYR A 112 4.39 7.54 -2.62
CA TYR A 112 4.68 8.42 -1.47
C TYR A 112 3.57 8.30 -0.43
N PRO A 113 3.58 7.25 0.41
CA PRO A 113 2.63 7.14 1.50
C PRO A 113 2.76 8.31 2.47
N SER A 114 1.65 8.98 2.74
CA SER A 114 1.61 10.20 3.55
C SER A 114 0.68 10.05 4.75
N ILE A 115 0.91 10.87 5.77
CA ILE A 115 0.02 11.00 6.93
C ILE A 115 -0.19 12.49 7.21
N VAL A 116 -1.45 12.92 7.25
CA VAL A 116 -1.85 14.26 7.71
C VAL A 116 -2.12 14.19 9.20
N LEU A 117 -1.32 14.91 9.99
CA LEU A 117 -1.43 14.99 11.45
C LEU A 117 -2.28 16.20 11.84
N LYS A 118 -3.60 16.05 11.78
CA LYS A 118 -4.56 17.13 12.06
C LYS A 118 -4.94 17.21 13.54
N GLY A 119 -5.15 16.07 14.19
CA GLY A 119 -5.57 16.02 15.59
C GLY A 119 -4.42 16.29 16.57
N ASP A 120 -4.75 16.91 17.71
CA ASP A 120 -3.78 17.19 18.78
C ASP A 120 -3.09 15.92 19.26
N ASN A 121 -1.76 15.97 19.40
CA ASN A 121 -0.95 14.82 19.83
C ASN A 121 -1.11 13.57 18.94
N SER A 122 -1.50 13.74 17.67
CA SER A 122 -1.53 12.66 16.70
C SER A 122 -0.12 12.20 16.32
N ILE A 123 0.01 10.92 15.92
CA ILE A 123 1.31 10.31 15.61
C ILE A 123 1.25 9.58 14.28
N GLY A 124 2.19 9.90 13.40
CA GLY A 124 2.45 9.17 12.16
C GLY A 124 3.73 8.35 12.24
N LYS A 125 3.72 7.14 11.71
CA LYS A 125 4.92 6.28 11.57
C LYS A 125 4.98 5.70 10.16
N PHE A 126 6.19 5.62 9.62
CA PHE A 126 6.44 5.04 8.29
C PHE A 126 7.69 4.17 8.34
N TYR A 127 7.55 2.93 7.88
CA TYR A 127 8.64 1.96 7.76
C TYR A 127 8.64 1.39 6.34
N SER A 128 9.77 1.41 5.66
CA SER A 128 9.88 0.93 4.28
C SER A 128 11.15 0.14 4.05
N VAL A 129 10.99 -1.03 3.43
CA VAL A 129 12.06 -1.82 2.83
C VAL A 129 11.75 -1.98 1.34
N CYS A 130 12.70 -1.60 0.49
CA CYS A 130 12.56 -1.73 -0.95
C CYS A 130 13.79 -2.44 -1.53
N LEU A 131 13.57 -3.41 -2.42
CA LEU A 131 14.62 -4.14 -3.10
C LEU A 131 14.43 -4.09 -4.63
N PHE A 132 15.44 -3.55 -5.30
CA PHE A 132 15.58 -3.57 -6.75
C PHE A 132 16.63 -4.63 -7.11
N LEU A 133 16.20 -5.71 -7.76
CA LEU A 133 17.09 -6.71 -8.34
C LEU A 133 17.06 -6.47 -9.85
N PHE A 134 18.21 -6.10 -10.40
CA PHE A 134 18.47 -5.98 -11.84
C PHE A 134 19.04 -7.31 -12.36
#